data_AF-A0A970JRS4-F1
#
_entry.id   AF-A0A970JRS4-F1
#
_cell.length_a   1.000
_cell.length_b   1.000
_cell.length_c   1.000
_cell.angle_alpha   90.00
_cell.angle_beta   90.00
_cell.angle_gamma   90.00
#
_symmetry.space_group_name_H-M   'P 1'
#
loop_
_entity.id
_entity.type
_entity.pdbx_description
1 polymer ?
#
loop_
_entity_poly.entity_id
_entity_poly.type
_entity_poly.pdbx_seq_one_letter_code
_entity_poly.pdbx_strand_id
1 'polypeptide(L)'
;MAKDDYPVIVYQILAYLYQCLKKGIDIDKNYLVAQGELFSINSSYWSFIMCNLVKEGLVEGLTLTNVWGEKYPLVENIESISITPKGIQYLTDNNFIQKVKELLKDTKSIIPFV
;
A
#
# COMPACT_ATOMS: atom_id res chain seq x y z
N MET A 1 7.73 8.24 13.68
CA MET A 1 6.91 8.24 12.46
C MET A 1 5.49 7.95 12.90
N ALA A 2 4.52 8.72 12.42
CA ALA A 2 3.11 8.54 12.71
C ALA A 2 2.52 7.42 11.85
N LYS A 3 1.40 6.84 12.26
CA LYS A 3 0.75 5.72 11.55
C LYS A 3 0.24 6.11 10.16
N ASP A 4 -0.02 7.39 9.95
CA ASP A 4 -0.51 8.00 8.71
C ASP A 4 0.60 8.65 7.87
N ASP A 5 1.87 8.52 8.28
CA ASP A 5 2.99 8.98 7.46
C ASP A 5 3.06 8.19 6.14
N TYR A 6 3.31 8.89 5.03
CA TYR A 6 3.40 8.31 3.68
C TYR A 6 4.21 7.00 3.62
N PRO A 7 5.47 6.96 4.09
CA PRO A 7 6.28 5.74 4.04
C PRO A 7 5.75 4.60 4.92
N VAL A 8 4.97 4.90 5.97
CA VAL A 8 4.34 3.87 6.81
C VAL A 8 3.22 3.19 6.02
N ILE A 9 2.35 3.98 5.38
CA ILE A 9 1.25 3.46 4.56
C ILE A 9 1.79 2.67 3.36
N VAL A 10 2.80 3.20 2.66
CA VAL A 10 3.45 2.51 1.53
C VAL A 10 4.04 1.17 1.99
N TYR A 11 4.76 1.15 3.11
CA TYR A 11 5.30 -0.09 3.65
C TYR A 11 4.19 -1.09 3.97
N GLN A 12 3.12 -0.66 4.65
CA GLN A 12 2.01 -1.54 5.01
C GLN A 12 1.35 -2.17 3.78
N ILE A 13 1.04 -1.38 2.75
CA ILE A 13 0.44 -1.87 1.49
C ILE A 13 1.35 -2.91 0.84
N LEU A 14 2.62 -2.55 0.59
CA LEU A 14 3.55 -3.46 -0.09
C LEU A 14 3.81 -4.73 0.74
N ALA A 15 3.95 -4.60 2.06
CA ALA A 15 4.18 -5.75 2.94
C ALA A 15 2.97 -6.68 2.99
N TYR A 16 1.74 -6.14 2.95
CA TYR A 16 0.51 -6.93 2.86
C TYR A 16 0.46 -7.70 1.53
N LEU A 17 0.63 -7.00 0.39
CA LEU A 17 0.60 -7.61 -0.93
C LEU A 17 1.67 -8.69 -1.09
N TYR A 18 2.87 -8.44 -0.59
CA TYR A 18 3.95 -9.43 -0.65
C TYR A 18 3.65 -10.66 0.20
N GLN A 19 2.99 -10.51 1.34
CA GLN A 19 2.57 -11.65 2.16
C GLN A 19 1.45 -12.45 1.51
N CYS A 20 0.46 -11.78 0.90
CA CYS A 20 -0.58 -12.46 0.14
C CYS A 20 0.02 -13.28 -1.00
N LEU A 21 0.92 -12.66 -1.77
CA LEU A 21 1.65 -13.33 -2.86
C LEU A 21 2.44 -14.55 -2.36
N LYS A 22 3.19 -14.42 -1.26
CA LYS A 22 3.97 -15.53 -0.68
C LYS A 22 3.10 -16.69 -0.17
N LYS A 23 1.90 -16.39 0.33
CA LYS A 23 0.99 -17.39 0.91
C LYS A 23 0.01 -17.95 -0.12
N GLY A 24 -0.05 -17.38 -1.33
CA GLY A 24 -1.02 -17.77 -2.35
C GLY A 24 -2.46 -17.51 -1.94
N ILE A 25 -2.70 -16.43 -1.18
CA ILE A 25 -4.05 -16.03 -0.74
C ILE A 25 -4.52 -14.81 -1.52
N ASP A 26 -5.83 -14.74 -1.75
CA ASP A 26 -6.46 -13.60 -2.41
C ASP A 26 -6.38 -12.33 -1.56
N ILE A 27 -6.43 -11.20 -2.25
CA ILE A 27 -6.41 -9.88 -1.63
C ILE A 27 -7.81 -9.54 -1.13
N ASP A 28 -7.89 -9.19 0.15
CA ASP A 28 -9.05 -8.57 0.74
C ASP A 28 -8.91 -7.05 0.66
N LYS A 29 -9.73 -6.46 -0.22
CA LYS A 29 -9.78 -5.01 -0.45
C LYS A 29 -10.07 -4.20 0.82
N ASN A 30 -10.69 -4.78 1.85
CA ASN A 30 -11.00 -4.08 3.10
C ASN A 30 -9.73 -3.65 3.85
N TYR A 31 -8.58 -4.30 3.60
CA TYR A 31 -7.29 -3.85 4.10
C TYR A 31 -6.72 -2.66 3.34
N LEU A 32 -7.15 -2.42 2.09
CA LEU A 32 -6.52 -1.47 1.18
C LEU A 32 -7.35 -0.22 0.91
N VAL A 33 -8.59 -0.14 1.37
CA VAL A 33 -9.43 1.07 1.26
C VAL A 33 -8.99 2.16 2.25
N ALA A 34 -9.31 3.42 1.94
CA ALA A 34 -8.83 4.58 2.70
C ALA A 34 -9.13 4.53 4.21
N GLN A 35 -10.27 3.97 4.61
CA GLN A 35 -10.66 3.74 6.01
C GLN A 35 -10.71 2.24 6.34
N GLY A 36 -9.71 1.50 5.86
CA GLY A 36 -9.60 0.06 5.98
C GLY A 36 -9.00 -0.42 7.30
N GLU A 37 -8.82 -1.73 7.41
CA GLU A 37 -8.26 -2.35 8.62
C GLU A 37 -6.74 -2.14 8.76
N LEU A 38 -6.03 -1.98 7.65
CA LEU A 38 -4.57 -1.81 7.65
C LEU A 38 -4.14 -0.39 8.02
N PHE A 39 -4.91 0.59 7.54
CA PHE A 39 -4.70 2.00 7.80
C PHE A 39 -6.01 2.78 7.66
N SER A 40 -6.08 3.91 8.34
CA SER A 40 -7.21 4.84 8.25
C SER A 40 -6.69 6.25 7.97
N ILE A 41 -6.92 6.71 6.75
CA ILE A 41 -6.49 8.01 6.21
C ILE A 41 -7.62 8.62 5.38
N ASN A 42 -7.51 9.92 5.05
CA ASN A 42 -8.51 10.55 4.18
C ASN A 42 -8.39 10.07 2.71
N SER A 43 -9.50 10.09 1.98
CA SER A 43 -9.58 9.54 0.62
C SER A 43 -8.70 10.27 -0.40
N SER A 44 -8.51 11.58 -0.26
CA SER A 44 -7.64 12.35 -1.16
C SER A 44 -6.18 11.88 -1.06
N TYR A 45 -5.70 11.68 0.17
CA TYR A 45 -4.36 11.18 0.43
C TYR A 45 -4.20 9.71 0.02
N TRP A 46 -5.21 8.89 0.24
CA TRP A 46 -5.24 7.52 -0.25
C TRP A 46 -5.10 7.45 -1.78
N SER A 47 -5.89 8.23 -2.53
CA SER A 47 -5.79 8.27 -4.00
C SER A 47 -4.40 8.73 -4.45
N PHE A 48 -3.82 9.72 -3.76
CA PHE A 48 -2.44 10.14 -4.01
C PHE A 48 -1.45 8.98 -3.86
N ILE A 49 -1.53 8.21 -2.76
CA ILE A 49 -0.63 7.09 -2.50
C ILE A 49 -0.79 6.01 -3.57
N MET A 50 -2.02 5.54 -3.81
CA MET A 50 -2.30 4.47 -4.79
C MET A 50 -1.85 4.85 -6.20
N CYS A 51 -2.10 6.09 -6.62
CA CYS A 51 -1.64 6.58 -7.92
C CYS A 51 -0.11 6.60 -8.03
N ASN A 52 0.62 6.99 -6.98
CA ASN A 52 2.08 7.00 -7.01
C ASN A 52 2.67 5.59 -6.97
N LEU A 53 2.07 4.66 -6.22
CA LEU A 53 2.51 3.25 -6.23
C LEU A 53 2.46 2.66 -7.65
N VAL A 54 1.39 2.95 -8.41
CA VAL A 54 1.26 2.52 -9.81
C VAL A 54 2.24 3.26 -10.72
N LYS A 55 2.32 4.60 -10.62
CA LYS A 55 3.21 5.41 -11.46
C LYS A 55 4.69 5.06 -11.27
N GLU A 56 5.09 4.74 -10.05
CA GLU A 56 6.44 4.30 -9.72
C GLU A 56 6.67 2.83 -10.07
N GLY A 57 5.63 2.10 -10.47
CA GLY A 57 5.69 0.68 -10.83
C GLY A 57 5.98 -0.22 -9.62
N LEU A 58 5.62 0.20 -8.42
CA LEU A 58 5.73 -0.61 -7.20
C LEU A 58 4.58 -1.61 -7.09
N VAL A 59 3.41 -1.25 -7.64
CA VAL A 59 2.23 -2.11 -7.77
C VAL A 59 1.66 -2.03 -9.19
N GLU A 60 0.85 -3.01 -9.55
CA GLU A 60 0.14 -3.10 -10.82
C GLU A 60 -1.29 -3.65 -10.61
N GLY A 61 -2.08 -3.74 -11.69
CA GLY A 61 -3.43 -4.33 -11.67
C GLY A 61 -4.58 -3.38 -11.33
N LEU A 62 -4.28 -2.16 -10.87
CA LEU A 62 -5.27 -1.11 -10.65
C LEU A 62 -5.66 -0.40 -11.96
N THR A 63 -6.90 0.06 -12.03
CA THR A 63 -7.36 0.99 -13.09
C THR A 63 -7.40 2.41 -12.55
N LEU A 64 -6.74 3.34 -13.25
CA LEU A 64 -6.67 4.76 -12.88
C LEU A 64 -7.43 5.59 -13.92
N THR A 65 -8.60 6.09 -13.55
CA THR A 65 -9.49 6.85 -14.44
C THR A 65 -9.46 8.33 -14.07
N ASN A 66 -9.00 9.20 -14.98
CA ASN A 66 -9.06 10.64 -14.77
C ASN A 66 -10.51 11.12 -14.82
N VAL A 67 -10.97 11.79 -13.76
CA VAL A 67 -12.34 12.34 -13.67
C VAL A 67 -12.25 13.87 -13.65
N TRP A 68 -13.12 14.52 -14.41
CA TRP A 68 -13.17 15.99 -14.46
C TRP A 68 -13.47 16.57 -13.07
N GLY A 69 -12.67 17.55 -12.65
CA GLY A 69 -12.85 18.22 -11.35
C GLY A 69 -12.20 17.50 -10.17
N GLU A 70 -11.72 16.27 -10.34
CA GLU A 70 -11.02 15.53 -9.31
C GLU A 70 -9.51 15.80 -9.33
N LYS A 71 -8.90 15.90 -8.14
CA LYS A 71 -7.46 16.16 -8.00
C LYS A 71 -6.62 14.95 -8.39
N TYR A 72 -7.13 13.75 -8.15
CA TYR A 72 -6.45 12.48 -8.43
C TYR A 72 -7.37 11.57 -9.24
N PRO A 73 -6.81 10.66 -10.05
CA PRO A 73 -7.59 9.61 -10.72
C PRO A 73 -8.44 8.83 -9.72
N LEU A 74 -9.63 8.41 -10.18
CA LEU A 74 -10.40 7.37 -9.52
C LEU A 74 -9.60 6.06 -9.58
N VAL A 75 -9.50 5.36 -8.46
CA VAL A 75 -8.76 4.10 -8.32
C VAL A 75 -9.77 2.95 -8.24
N GLU A 76 -9.72 2.06 -9.22
CA GLU A 76 -10.67 0.94 -9.38
C GLU A 76 -9.91 -0.40 -9.46
N ASN A 77 -10.64 -1.52 -9.37
CA ASN A 77 -10.12 -2.89 -9.42
C ASN A 77 -9.09 -3.20 -8.30
N ILE A 78 -9.39 -2.78 -7.07
CA ILE A 78 -8.50 -2.99 -5.91
C ILE A 78 -8.22 -4.48 -5.67
N GLU A 79 -9.19 -5.35 -5.94
CA GLU A 79 -9.03 -6.81 -5.85
C GLU A 79 -7.99 -7.39 -6.82
N SER A 80 -7.64 -6.66 -7.89
CA SER A 80 -6.65 -7.08 -8.89
C SER A 80 -5.26 -6.52 -8.64
N ILE A 81 -5.08 -5.71 -7.59
CA ILE A 81 -3.78 -5.10 -7.27
C ILE A 81 -2.73 -6.20 -7.02
N SER A 82 -1.50 -6.00 -7.48
CA SER A 82 -0.39 -6.90 -7.17
C SER A 82 0.88 -6.12 -6.93
N ILE A 83 1.77 -6.63 -6.08
CA ILE A 83 3.12 -6.06 -5.91
C ILE A 83 4.04 -6.51 -7.06
N THR A 84 4.84 -5.59 -7.58
CA THR A 84 5.81 -5.90 -8.65
C THR A 84 7.16 -6.33 -8.06
N PRO A 85 8.07 -6.91 -8.87
CA PRO A 85 9.46 -7.11 -8.44
C PRO A 85 10.15 -5.84 -7.96
N LYS A 86 9.82 -4.68 -8.55
CA LYS A 86 10.33 -3.37 -8.11
C LYS A 86 9.77 -2.97 -6.73
N GLY A 87 8.50 -3.25 -6.47
CA GLY A 87 7.89 -3.08 -5.15
C GLY A 87 8.55 -3.96 -4.09
N ILE A 88 8.86 -5.22 -4.43
CA ILE A 88 9.59 -6.14 -3.54
C ILE A 88 11.00 -5.62 -3.27
N GLN A 89 11.73 -5.19 -4.30
CA GLN A 89 13.06 -4.62 -4.13
C GLN A 89 13.04 -3.36 -3.26
N TYR A 90 12.03 -2.50 -3.43
CA TYR A 90 11.84 -1.33 -2.58
C TYR A 90 11.65 -1.70 -1.11
N LEU A 91 10.92 -2.79 -0.81
CA LEU A 91 10.77 -3.32 0.55
C LEU A 91 12.06 -3.91 1.14
N THR A 92 12.98 -4.42 0.32
CA THR A 92 14.22 -5.09 0.79
C THR A 92 15.41 -4.14 0.85
N ASP A 93 15.58 -3.28 -0.14
CA ASP A 93 16.84 -2.56 -0.37
C ASP A 93 16.79 -1.10 0.08
N ASN A 94 15.60 -0.56 0.36
CA ASN A 94 15.46 0.83 0.77
C ASN A 94 15.69 0.98 2.29
N ASN A 95 16.83 1.59 2.66
CA ASN A 95 17.21 1.84 4.06
C ASN A 95 16.17 2.62 4.87
N PHE A 96 15.42 3.53 4.24
CA PHE A 96 14.37 4.28 4.92
C PHE A 96 13.15 3.39 5.23
N ILE A 97 12.76 2.53 4.28
CA ILE A 97 11.69 1.55 4.49
C ILE A 97 12.08 0.49 5.52
N GLN A 98 13.36 0.08 5.60
CA GLN A 98 13.81 -0.79 6.68
C GLN A 98 13.63 -0.14 8.05
N LYS A 99 13.84 1.17 8.19
CA LYS A 99 13.57 1.89 9.46
C LYS A 99 12.07 1.90 9.80
N VAL A 100 11.20 2.04 8.80
CA VAL A 100 9.74 1.92 8.97
C VAL A 100 9.39 0.53 9.50
N LYS A 101 9.95 -0.52 8.89
CA LYS A 101 9.75 -1.90 9.31
C LYS A 101 10.15 -2.13 10.76
N GLU A 102 11.33 -1.65 11.17
CA GLU A 102 11.80 -1.76 12.57
C GLU A 102 10.83 -1.05 13.53
N LEU A 103 10.43 0.19 13.22
CA LEU A 103 9.47 0.96 14.04
C LEU A 103 8.12 0.25 14.23
N LEU A 104 7.64 -0.42 13.17
CA LEU A 104 6.38 -1.17 13.22
C LEU A 104 6.50 -2.54 13.89
N LYS A 105 7.70 -3.12 14.06
CA LYS A 105 7.88 -4.33 14.88
C LYS A 105 7.76 -4.03 16.36
N ASP A 106 8.32 -2.90 16.80
CA ASP A 106 8.35 -2.50 18.21
C ASP A 106 6.96 -2.08 18.72
N THR A 107 6.14 -1.56 17.81
CA THR A 107 4.73 -1.32 18.06
C THR A 107 4.02 -2.66 17.84
N LYS A 108 3.43 -3.30 18.86
CA LYS A 108 2.73 -4.62 18.78
C LYS A 108 1.50 -4.64 17.82
N SER A 109 1.61 -4.12 16.60
CA SER A 109 0.49 -3.54 15.89
C SER A 109 0.70 -3.57 14.37
N ILE A 110 -0.30 -4.16 13.70
CA ILE A 110 -0.85 -3.76 12.39
C ILE A 110 -0.27 -4.39 11.12
N ILE A 111 0.15 -5.66 11.16
CA ILE A 111 0.01 -6.47 9.93
C ILE A 111 -0.73 -7.75 10.33
N PRO A 112 -1.90 -8.08 9.75
CA PRO A 112 -2.75 -9.21 10.17
C PRO A 112 -2.09 -10.59 10.08
N PHE A 113 -0.84 -10.66 9.66
CA PHE A 113 -0.17 -11.86 9.17
C PHE A 113 1.24 -12.05 9.75
N VAL A 114 1.66 -11.25 10.74
CA VAL A 114 2.89 -11.46 11.54
C VAL A 114 2.58 -12.27 12.79
#